data_AF-A0A7C6QEQ7-F1
#
_entry.id   AF-A0A7C6QEQ7-F1
#
_cell.length_a   1.000
_cell.length_b   1.000
_cell.length_c   1.000
_cell.angle_alpha   90.00
_cell.angle_beta   90.00
_cell.angle_gamma   90.00
#
_symmetry.space_group_name_H-M   'P 1'
#
loop_
_entity.id
_entity.type
_entity.pdbx_description
1 polymer ?
#
loop_
_entity_poly.entity_id
_entity_poly.type
_entity_poly.pdbx_seq_one_letter_code
_entity_poly.pdbx_strand_id
1 'polypeptide(L)'
;MRKKLSLYLIVLALLSLLVSQAALAEGDGTVTWDKWTANNGGWKIEGYVNADGKSNPITAYAAVDQNGPLVTVEWTVQFIEHTFSLGPAAGVHIMADASDPTKANSYLIFQDNGFIRLYRGTGSQLAKNGDFPATAADGDQFTYKVEFNTKTGAMKIYRDNQLFGEWTDPNPLTSGKYLILRTNGTIASFKEVKVSNQ
;
A
#
# COMPACT_ATOMS: atom_id res chain seq x y z
N MET A 1 -43.89 22.24 -31.94
CA MET A 1 -43.60 21.31 -30.81
C MET A 1 -42.26 20.59 -30.87
N ARG A 2 -41.62 20.37 -32.03
CA ARG A 2 -40.38 19.56 -32.15
C ARG A 2 -39.07 20.17 -31.62
N LYS A 3 -38.96 21.50 -31.48
CA LYS A 3 -37.70 22.16 -31.05
C LYS A 3 -37.36 21.99 -29.57
N LYS A 4 -38.35 21.81 -28.69
CA LYS A 4 -38.11 21.65 -27.24
C LYS A 4 -37.57 20.25 -26.86
N LEU A 5 -37.93 19.21 -27.63
CA LEU A 5 -37.48 17.84 -27.37
C LEU A 5 -35.99 17.63 -27.70
N SER A 6 -35.50 18.31 -28.75
CA SER A 6 -34.09 18.26 -29.14
C SER A 6 -33.16 18.92 -28.12
N LEU A 7 -33.62 19.97 -27.43
CA LEU A 7 -32.82 20.65 -26.41
C LEU A 7 -32.69 19.77 -25.14
N TYR A 8 -33.75 19.06 -24.75
CA TYR A 8 -33.69 18.13 -23.61
C TYR A 8 -32.75 16.94 -23.84
N LEU A 9 -32.73 16.36 -25.04
CA LEU A 9 -31.77 15.28 -25.36
C LEU A 9 -30.31 15.77 -25.36
N ILE A 10 -30.06 16.98 -25.86
CA ILE A 10 -28.72 17.57 -25.87
C ILE A 10 -28.26 17.89 -24.43
N VAL A 11 -29.16 18.41 -23.59
CA VAL A 11 -28.87 18.68 -22.17
C VAL A 11 -28.65 17.38 -21.39
N LEU A 12 -29.43 16.31 -21.64
CA LEU A 12 -29.20 15.00 -21.01
C LEU A 12 -27.86 14.39 -21.43
N ALA A 13 -27.50 14.49 -22.72
CA ALA A 13 -26.23 13.98 -23.24
C ALA A 13 -25.02 14.76 -22.71
N LEU A 14 -25.16 16.08 -22.55
CA LEU A 14 -24.14 16.93 -21.92
C LEU A 14 -24.01 16.64 -20.42
N LEU A 15 -25.13 16.41 -19.71
CA LEU A 15 -25.09 15.99 -18.31
C LEU A 15 -24.42 14.61 -18.15
N SER A 16 -24.69 13.65 -19.03
CA SER A 16 -24.03 12.33 -18.98
C SER A 16 -22.54 12.40 -19.31
N LEU A 17 -22.12 13.29 -20.21
CA LEU A 17 -20.70 13.51 -20.50
C LEU A 17 -19.98 14.15 -19.29
N LEU A 18 -20.62 15.13 -18.62
CA LEU A 18 -20.09 15.75 -17.41
C LEU A 18 -19.97 14.77 -16.24
N VAL A 19 -20.94 13.88 -16.06
CA VAL A 19 -20.88 12.80 -15.06
C VAL A 19 -19.77 11.79 -15.39
N SER A 20 -19.51 11.52 -16.68
CA SER A 20 -18.39 10.64 -17.08
C SER A 20 -17.01 11.25 -16.87
N GLN A 21 -16.83 12.57 -17.02
CA GLN A 21 -15.54 13.23 -16.77
C GLN A 21 -15.23 13.36 -15.27
N ALA A 22 -16.24 13.54 -14.42
CA ALA A 22 -16.03 13.54 -12.96
C ALA A 22 -15.67 12.13 -12.44
N ALA A 23 -16.15 11.07 -13.08
CA ALA A 23 -15.78 9.68 -12.77
C ALA A 23 -14.40 9.26 -13.33
N LEU A 24 -13.78 10.07 -14.19
CA LEU A 24 -12.43 9.86 -14.73
C LEU A 24 -11.36 10.70 -14.01
N ALA A 25 -11.73 11.40 -12.95
CA ALA A 25 -10.82 12.19 -12.12
C ALA A 25 -10.50 11.52 -10.77
N GLU A 26 -10.82 10.24 -10.60
CA GLU A 26 -10.02 9.43 -9.70
C GLU A 26 -8.68 9.24 -10.41
N GLY A 27 -7.60 9.78 -9.83
CA GLY A 27 -6.25 9.51 -10.34
C GLY A 27 -6.04 8.01 -10.50
N ASP A 28 -4.99 7.60 -11.22
CA ASP A 28 -4.64 6.20 -11.52
C ASP A 28 -4.29 5.32 -10.28
N GLY A 29 -4.80 5.67 -9.10
CA GLY A 29 -4.48 5.10 -7.80
C GLY A 29 -3.19 5.62 -7.20
N THR A 30 -2.39 6.42 -7.94
CA THR A 30 -1.07 6.83 -7.48
C THR A 30 -1.14 7.76 -6.26
N VAL A 31 -0.39 7.38 -5.23
CA VAL A 31 -0.17 8.16 -4.01
C VAL A 31 1.07 9.02 -4.20
N THR A 32 0.85 10.31 -4.46
CA THR A 32 1.93 11.28 -4.71
C THR A 32 2.74 11.57 -3.46
N TRP A 33 4.01 11.94 -3.64
CA TRP A 33 5.00 12.07 -2.55
C TRP A 33 4.63 13.12 -1.49
N ASP A 34 3.94 14.17 -1.90
CA ASP A 34 3.45 15.26 -1.04
C ASP A 34 2.38 14.82 -0.04
N LYS A 35 1.79 13.62 -0.21
CA LYS A 35 0.79 13.06 0.72
C LYS A 35 1.39 12.33 1.92
N TRP A 36 2.69 12.08 1.90
CA TRP A 36 3.35 11.28 2.94
C TRP A 36 3.82 12.14 4.12
N THR A 37 3.55 11.66 5.33
CA THR A 37 3.97 12.27 6.59
C THR A 37 4.81 11.29 7.38
N ALA A 38 5.99 11.71 7.84
CA ALA A 38 6.83 10.90 8.73
C ALA A 38 6.19 10.77 10.12
N ASN A 39 6.06 9.54 10.63
CA ASN A 39 5.75 9.31 12.05
C ASN A 39 7.01 9.45 12.90
N ASN A 40 8.13 8.92 12.39
CA ASN A 40 9.45 8.97 13.00
C ASN A 40 10.54 8.81 11.91
N GLY A 41 11.81 9.00 12.30
CA GLY A 41 12.96 8.97 11.38
C GLY A 41 13.06 10.17 10.44
N GLY A 42 14.14 10.25 9.67
CA GLY A 42 14.30 11.27 8.63
C GLY A 42 13.85 10.74 7.29
N TRP A 43 12.84 11.35 6.65
CA TRP A 43 12.39 10.99 5.30
C TRP A 43 12.69 12.12 4.31
N LYS A 44 13.00 11.79 3.05
CA LYS A 44 13.32 12.73 1.97
C LYS A 44 12.43 12.50 0.74
N ILE A 45 12.35 13.50 -0.14
CA ILE A 45 11.36 13.60 -1.24
C ILE A 45 11.77 12.88 -2.56
N GLU A 46 13.02 12.45 -2.74
CA GLU A 46 13.47 11.81 -4.00
C GLU A 46 13.15 10.31 -4.10
N GLY A 47 11.88 9.98 -4.35
CA GLY A 47 11.34 8.69 -3.92
C GLY A 47 11.24 8.72 -2.40
N TYR A 48 10.15 8.27 -1.79
CA TYR A 48 10.02 8.46 -0.35
C TYR A 48 11.04 7.56 0.36
N VAL A 49 12.18 8.15 0.71
CA VAL A 49 13.38 7.45 1.18
C VAL A 49 13.52 7.72 2.66
N ASN A 50 13.66 6.69 3.46
CA ASN A 50 14.11 6.88 4.83
C ASN A 50 15.64 7.07 4.82
N ALA A 51 16.11 8.18 5.36
CA ALA A 51 17.51 8.55 5.45
C ALA A 51 18.20 8.05 6.72
N ASP A 52 17.52 7.21 7.52
CA ASP A 52 18.03 6.67 8.77
C ASP A 52 17.93 5.13 8.74
N GLY A 53 19.08 4.48 8.87
CA GLY A 53 19.23 3.02 8.84
C GLY A 53 19.25 2.36 10.22
N LYS A 54 18.91 3.05 11.32
CA LYS A 54 18.92 2.46 12.67
C LYS A 54 18.15 1.15 12.77
N SER A 55 18.58 0.27 13.67
CA SER A 55 17.98 -1.04 13.98
C SER A 55 16.58 -1.01 14.62
N ASN A 56 15.91 0.15 14.64
CA ASN A 56 14.57 0.31 15.15
C ASN A 56 13.60 0.61 14.01
N PRO A 57 12.31 0.26 14.13
CA PRO A 57 11.34 0.55 13.10
C PRO A 57 11.15 2.05 12.84
N ILE A 58 11.23 2.43 11.57
CA ILE A 58 10.98 3.79 11.09
C ILE A 58 9.82 3.76 10.11
N THR A 59 8.93 4.73 10.20
CA THR A 59 7.63 4.70 9.54
C THR A 59 7.18 6.07 9.04
N ALA A 60 6.36 6.03 7.99
CA ALA A 60 5.65 7.18 7.47
C ALA A 60 4.33 6.73 6.87
N TYR A 61 3.35 7.62 6.84
CA TYR A 61 2.01 7.29 6.41
C TYR A 61 1.47 8.26 5.36
N ALA A 62 0.51 7.79 4.58
CA ALA A 62 -0.34 8.61 3.73
C ALA A 62 -1.80 8.26 4.02
N ALA A 63 -2.67 9.28 4.09
CA ALA A 63 -4.12 9.07 4.20
C ALA A 63 -4.68 8.64 2.84
N VAL A 64 -5.10 7.38 2.75
CA VAL A 64 -5.59 6.75 1.52
C VAL A 64 -6.66 5.73 1.90
N ASP A 65 -7.88 5.96 1.44
CA ASP A 65 -9.00 5.04 1.65
C ASP A 65 -8.78 3.75 0.88
N GLN A 66 -8.95 2.63 1.58
CA GLN A 66 -8.84 1.26 1.06
C GLN A 66 -10.13 0.55 1.39
N ASN A 67 -11.03 0.46 0.42
CA ASN A 67 -12.40 -0.01 0.60
C ASN A 67 -12.89 -0.78 -0.64
N GLY A 68 -14.09 -1.36 -0.55
CA GLY A 68 -14.65 -2.19 -1.62
C GLY A 68 -14.32 -3.68 -1.48
N PRO A 69 -15.02 -4.56 -2.22
CA PRO A 69 -14.82 -6.01 -2.17
C PRO A 69 -13.42 -6.49 -2.55
N LEU A 70 -12.67 -5.74 -3.38
CA LEU A 70 -11.28 -6.06 -3.72
C LEU A 70 -10.43 -4.80 -3.65
N VAL A 71 -9.43 -4.82 -2.76
CA VAL A 71 -8.41 -3.77 -2.64
C VAL A 71 -7.10 -4.30 -3.22
N THR A 72 -6.51 -3.54 -4.14
CA THR A 72 -5.18 -3.81 -4.67
C THR A 72 -4.23 -2.70 -4.27
N VAL A 73 -3.10 -3.05 -3.66
CA VAL A 73 -2.03 -2.12 -3.31
C VAL A 73 -0.74 -2.54 -3.99
N GLU A 74 -0.10 -1.61 -4.69
CA GLU A 74 1.16 -1.82 -5.40
C GLU A 74 2.21 -0.81 -4.92
N TRP A 75 3.46 -1.23 -4.86
CA TRP A 75 4.59 -0.34 -4.59
C TRP A 75 5.89 -0.94 -5.10
N THR A 76 6.83 -0.08 -5.46
CA THR A 76 8.22 -0.45 -5.74
C THR A 76 9.08 -0.06 -4.54
N VAL A 77 9.97 -0.96 -4.10
CA VAL A 77 10.95 -0.66 -3.06
C VAL A 77 12.35 -1.00 -3.55
N GLN A 78 13.29 -0.08 -3.35
CA GLN A 78 14.72 -0.31 -3.52
C GLN A 78 15.38 -0.38 -2.15
N PHE A 79 16.11 -1.44 -1.87
CA PHE A 79 16.90 -1.61 -0.65
C PHE A 79 18.28 -1.00 -0.89
N ILE A 80 18.59 0.09 -0.19
CA ILE A 80 19.83 0.86 -0.43
C ILE A 80 20.97 0.28 0.41
N GLU A 81 20.73 0.16 1.72
CA GLU A 81 21.72 -0.31 2.68
C GLU A 81 21.00 -0.82 3.94
N HIS A 82 21.53 -1.85 4.60
CA HIS A 82 21.07 -2.28 5.93
C HIS A 82 22.19 -2.30 6.97
N THR A 83 21.82 -2.16 8.25
CA THR A 83 22.77 -2.11 9.36
C THR A 83 22.69 -3.32 10.30
N PHE A 84 21.88 -4.34 9.99
CA PHE A 84 21.65 -5.49 10.86
C PHE A 84 21.48 -6.80 10.07
N SER A 85 21.87 -7.92 10.66
CA SER A 85 22.09 -9.20 9.95
C SER A 85 20.83 -9.87 9.35
N LEU A 86 19.63 -9.39 9.66
CA LEU A 86 18.38 -9.90 9.07
C LEU A 86 17.83 -8.96 7.99
N GLY A 87 18.53 -7.85 7.71
CA GLY A 87 18.20 -6.93 6.64
C GLY A 87 18.68 -7.43 5.27
N PRO A 88 18.19 -6.82 4.17
CA PRO A 88 17.37 -5.61 4.16
C PRO A 88 15.93 -5.86 4.61
N ALA A 89 15.32 -4.92 5.32
CA ALA A 89 14.04 -5.07 5.99
C ALA A 89 13.13 -3.85 5.80
N ALA A 90 12.21 -3.94 4.84
CA ALA A 90 11.27 -2.89 4.49
C ALA A 90 9.95 -3.43 3.94
N GLY A 91 8.88 -2.63 4.04
CA GLY A 91 7.57 -3.03 3.58
C GLY A 91 6.47 -1.99 3.84
N VAL A 92 5.23 -2.41 3.63
CA VAL A 92 4.05 -1.54 3.69
C VAL A 92 2.96 -2.17 4.54
N HIS A 93 2.44 -1.40 5.49
CA HIS A 93 1.15 -1.68 6.10
C HIS A 93 0.03 -1.22 5.17
N ILE A 94 -0.87 -2.12 4.84
CA ILE A 94 -2.12 -1.88 4.11
C ILE A 94 -3.31 -2.05 5.06
N MET A 95 -4.46 -1.54 4.62
CA MET A 95 -5.74 -1.55 5.35
C MET A 95 -5.66 -0.89 6.74
N ALA A 96 -4.68 -0.02 7.01
CA ALA A 96 -4.46 0.52 8.34
C ALA A 96 -5.58 1.50 8.75
N ASP A 97 -6.14 1.35 9.96
CA ASP A 97 -7.21 2.21 10.49
C ASP A 97 -6.71 3.45 11.26
N ALA A 98 -5.43 3.45 11.64
CA ALA A 98 -4.73 4.58 12.25
C ALA A 98 -3.39 4.83 11.53
N SER A 99 -2.87 6.06 11.61
CA SER A 99 -1.60 6.44 10.98
C SER A 99 -0.36 5.88 11.69
N ASP A 100 -0.49 5.56 12.98
CA ASP A 100 0.55 4.97 13.81
C ASP A 100 0.43 3.43 13.80
N PRO A 101 1.41 2.70 13.24
CA PRO A 101 1.30 1.25 13.07
C PRO A 101 1.31 0.48 14.40
N THR A 102 1.74 1.09 15.52
CA THR A 102 1.64 0.44 16.83
C THR A 102 0.23 0.50 17.41
N LYS A 103 -0.64 1.35 16.84
CA LYS A 103 -2.04 1.55 17.25
C LYS A 103 -3.03 1.09 16.18
N ALA A 104 -2.55 0.82 14.97
CA ALA A 104 -3.38 0.43 13.84
C ALA A 104 -3.72 -1.07 13.86
N ASN A 105 -4.97 -1.40 13.54
CA ASN A 105 -5.28 -2.65 12.88
C ASN A 105 -4.78 -2.56 11.44
N SER A 106 -3.98 -3.52 10.97
CA SER A 106 -3.38 -3.47 9.63
C SER A 106 -2.89 -4.84 9.16
N TYR A 107 -2.49 -4.93 7.89
CA TYR A 107 -1.65 -6.03 7.38
C TYR A 107 -0.33 -5.45 6.91
N LEU A 108 0.79 -5.98 7.41
CA LEU A 108 2.12 -5.57 6.98
C LEU A 108 2.71 -6.66 6.09
N ILE A 109 3.05 -6.28 4.86
CA ILE A 109 3.84 -7.09 3.94
C ILE A 109 5.27 -6.56 4.00
N PHE A 110 6.19 -7.39 4.50
CA PHE A 110 7.53 -6.97 4.89
C PHE A 110 8.58 -7.93 4.32
N GLN A 111 9.43 -7.43 3.44
CA GLN A 111 10.57 -8.19 2.95
C GLN A 111 11.68 -8.12 3.99
N ASP A 112 12.25 -9.27 4.36
CA ASP A 112 13.57 -9.35 5.00
C ASP A 112 14.59 -10.03 4.07
N ASN A 113 15.76 -10.45 4.54
CA ASN A 113 16.76 -11.06 3.64
C ASN A 113 16.34 -12.40 3.00
N GLY A 114 15.37 -13.12 3.55
CA GLY A 114 15.02 -14.48 3.15
C GLY A 114 13.55 -14.70 2.83
N PHE A 115 12.67 -13.80 3.26
CA PHE A 115 11.23 -13.96 3.17
C PHE A 115 10.51 -12.66 2.84
N ILE A 116 9.42 -12.79 2.08
CA ILE A 116 8.29 -11.89 2.22
C ILE A 116 7.49 -12.37 3.42
N ARG A 117 7.43 -11.56 4.46
CA ARG A 117 6.68 -11.83 5.68
C ARG A 117 5.33 -11.13 5.65
N LEU A 118 4.30 -11.84 6.10
CA LEU A 118 2.98 -11.27 6.34
C LEU A 118 2.75 -11.17 7.84
N TYR A 119 2.40 -9.97 8.30
CA TYR A 119 2.02 -9.71 9.68
C TYR A 119 0.62 -9.10 9.79
N ARG A 120 -0.05 -9.38 10.90
CA ARG A 120 -1.32 -8.80 11.32
C ARG A 120 -1.10 -7.86 12.50
N GLY A 121 -1.40 -6.57 12.30
CA GLY A 121 -1.45 -5.57 13.37
C GLY A 121 -2.82 -5.55 14.03
N THR A 122 -2.87 -5.46 15.37
CA THR A 122 -4.11 -5.36 16.17
C THR A 122 -4.11 -4.16 17.12
N GLY A 123 -3.37 -3.10 16.77
CA GLY A 123 -3.20 -1.89 17.59
C GLY A 123 -2.49 -2.07 18.93
N SER A 124 -1.92 -3.24 19.18
CA SER A 124 -1.11 -3.54 20.37
C SER A 124 -0.09 -4.65 20.12
N GLN A 125 -0.32 -5.47 19.10
CA GLN A 125 0.57 -6.56 18.70
C GLN A 125 0.75 -6.56 17.19
N LEU A 126 1.89 -7.10 16.76
CA LEU A 126 2.19 -7.37 15.36
C LEU A 126 2.50 -8.87 15.24
N ALA A 127 1.47 -9.66 15.00
CA ALA A 127 1.57 -11.11 14.90
C ALA A 127 2.05 -11.50 13.51
N LYS A 128 2.91 -12.52 13.40
CA LYS A 128 3.35 -13.05 12.10
C LYS A 128 2.37 -14.13 11.63
N ASN A 129 1.91 -14.03 10.40
CA ASN A 129 0.89 -14.90 9.81
C ASN A 129 1.39 -15.68 8.58
N GLY A 130 2.52 -15.26 7.98
CA GLY A 130 3.13 -15.98 6.87
C GLY A 130 4.60 -15.65 6.69
N ASP A 131 5.36 -16.64 6.21
CA ASP A 131 6.73 -16.52 5.72
C ASP A 131 6.77 -17.16 4.33
N PHE A 132 6.98 -16.34 3.30
CA PHE A 132 7.05 -16.78 1.90
C PHE A 132 8.50 -16.66 1.42
N PRO A 133 9.19 -17.79 1.11
CA PRO A 133 10.61 -17.76 0.75
C PRO A 133 10.87 -16.84 -0.46
N ALA A 134 11.67 -15.81 -0.25
CA ALA A 134 12.03 -14.85 -1.27
C ALA A 134 13.24 -14.05 -0.77
N THR A 135 14.38 -14.15 -1.45
CA THR A 135 15.59 -13.44 -1.02
C THR A 135 15.57 -11.98 -1.43
N ALA A 136 16.26 -11.14 -0.66
CA ALA A 136 16.56 -9.75 -0.98
C ALA A 136 17.94 -9.38 -0.41
N ALA A 137 18.67 -8.52 -1.12
CA ALA A 137 19.95 -7.95 -0.71
C ALA A 137 19.99 -6.44 -0.95
N ASP A 138 21.02 -5.78 -0.42
CA ASP A 138 21.25 -4.36 -0.72
C ASP A 138 21.54 -4.18 -2.22
N GLY A 139 20.99 -3.11 -2.79
CA GLY A 139 21.01 -2.83 -4.22
C GLY A 139 19.80 -3.38 -4.97
N ASP A 140 19.09 -4.37 -4.42
CA ASP A 140 17.91 -4.94 -5.07
C ASP A 140 16.75 -3.95 -5.11
N GLN A 141 15.95 -4.06 -6.18
CA GLN A 141 14.70 -3.34 -6.34
C GLN A 141 13.63 -4.32 -6.79
N PHE A 142 12.47 -4.30 -6.13
CA PHE A 142 11.33 -5.13 -6.49
C PHE A 142 10.02 -4.34 -6.49
N THR A 143 9.08 -4.78 -7.32
CA THR A 143 7.70 -4.29 -7.29
C THR A 143 6.81 -5.32 -6.60
N TYR A 144 6.09 -4.89 -5.59
CA TYR A 144 5.13 -5.70 -4.85
C TYR A 144 3.71 -5.33 -5.26
N LYS A 145 2.85 -6.34 -5.27
CA LYS A 145 1.40 -6.18 -5.39
C LYS A 145 0.70 -7.05 -4.37
N VAL A 146 -0.29 -6.52 -3.69
CA VAL A 146 -1.19 -7.26 -2.81
C VAL A 146 -2.61 -7.11 -3.33
N GLU A 147 -3.29 -8.23 -3.53
CA GLU A 147 -4.72 -8.28 -3.81
C GLU A 147 -5.43 -8.82 -2.56
N PHE A 148 -6.36 -8.06 -2.01
CA PHE A 148 -7.06 -8.42 -0.78
C PHE A 148 -8.58 -8.31 -0.94
N ASN A 149 -9.26 -9.44 -0.76
CA ASN A 149 -10.71 -9.50 -0.74
C ASN A 149 -11.23 -9.20 0.67
N THR A 150 -11.85 -8.05 0.85
CA THR A 150 -12.31 -7.58 2.17
C THR A 150 -13.51 -8.35 2.71
N LYS A 151 -14.21 -9.12 1.86
CA LYS A 151 -15.36 -9.95 2.25
C LYS A 151 -14.94 -11.36 2.68
N THR A 152 -14.01 -11.97 1.96
CA THR A 152 -13.57 -13.35 2.23
C THR A 152 -12.29 -13.43 3.06
N GLY A 153 -11.54 -12.33 3.14
CA GLY A 153 -10.22 -12.28 3.75
C GLY A 153 -9.11 -12.91 2.93
N ALA A 154 -9.39 -13.36 1.71
CA ALA A 154 -8.39 -13.92 0.81
C ALA A 154 -7.40 -12.84 0.37
N MET A 155 -6.12 -13.11 0.57
CA MET A 155 -4.99 -12.26 0.22
C MET A 155 -4.04 -13.00 -0.71
N LYS A 156 -3.60 -12.32 -1.77
CA LYS A 156 -2.52 -12.77 -2.67
C LYS A 156 -1.41 -11.76 -2.68
N ILE A 157 -0.18 -12.23 -2.54
CA ILE A 157 1.02 -11.40 -2.46
C ILE A 157 1.92 -11.75 -3.64
N TYR A 158 2.23 -10.74 -4.44
CA TYR A 158 3.07 -10.83 -5.62
C TYR A 158 4.34 -10.01 -5.44
N ARG A 159 5.42 -10.47 -6.05
CA ARG A 159 6.65 -9.71 -6.26
C ARG A 159 7.09 -9.89 -7.71
N ASP A 160 7.34 -8.79 -8.41
CA ASP A 160 7.68 -8.74 -9.84
C ASP A 160 6.68 -9.52 -10.71
N ASN A 161 5.39 -9.34 -10.44
CA ASN A 161 4.26 -10.04 -11.07
C ASN A 161 4.21 -11.57 -10.87
N GLN A 162 5.11 -12.16 -10.06
CA GLN A 162 5.04 -13.55 -9.66
C GLN A 162 4.29 -13.69 -8.32
N LEU A 163 3.40 -14.67 -8.20
CA LEU A 163 2.71 -15.00 -6.94
C LEU A 163 3.69 -15.70 -5.98
N PHE A 164 3.86 -15.15 -4.78
CA PHE A 164 4.72 -15.70 -3.73
C PHE A 164 3.94 -16.27 -2.55
N GLY A 165 2.77 -15.71 -2.25
CA GLY A 165 2.02 -16.08 -1.06
C GLY A 165 0.52 -15.92 -1.21
N GLU A 166 -0.20 -16.82 -0.56
CA GLU A 166 -1.64 -16.74 -0.36
C GLU A 166 -1.93 -16.94 1.13
N TRP A 167 -2.87 -16.15 1.65
CA TRP A 167 -3.32 -16.25 3.03
C TRP A 167 -4.78 -15.82 3.14
N THR A 168 -5.55 -16.42 4.05
CA THR A 168 -6.93 -16.02 4.30
C THR A 168 -7.08 -15.59 5.75
N ASP A 169 -7.45 -14.33 5.98
CA ASP A 169 -7.85 -13.85 7.31
C ASP A 169 -9.27 -14.37 7.64
N PRO A 170 -9.47 -15.16 8.71
CA PRO A 170 -10.82 -15.55 9.12
C PRO A 170 -11.67 -14.37 9.62
N ASN A 171 -11.05 -13.25 10.01
CA ASN A 171 -11.72 -12.03 10.48
C ASN A 171 -11.14 -10.81 9.74
N PRO A 172 -11.45 -10.66 8.44
CA PRO A 172 -10.79 -9.67 7.60
C PRO A 172 -11.10 -8.24 8.01
N LEU A 173 -10.14 -7.33 7.80
CA LEU A 173 -10.45 -5.91 7.78
C LEU A 173 -11.36 -5.60 6.60
N THR A 174 -12.43 -4.87 6.87
CA THR A 174 -13.40 -4.49 5.85
C THR A 174 -13.08 -3.14 5.19
N SER A 175 -12.20 -2.34 5.80
CA SER A 175 -11.73 -1.06 5.28
C SER A 175 -10.43 -0.61 5.95
N GLY A 176 -9.66 0.24 5.28
CA GLY A 176 -8.53 0.99 5.83
C GLY A 176 -8.54 2.45 5.41
N LYS A 177 -7.78 3.28 6.12
CA LYS A 177 -7.67 4.74 5.94
C LYS A 177 -6.24 5.21 5.66
N TYR A 178 -5.25 4.36 5.90
CA TYR A 178 -3.85 4.72 5.78
C TYR A 178 -3.04 3.63 5.10
N LEU A 179 -2.05 4.05 4.32
CA LEU A 179 -0.88 3.26 4.00
C LEU A 179 0.25 3.68 4.92
N ILE A 180 1.06 2.74 5.41
CA ILE A 180 2.20 3.05 6.27
C ILE A 180 3.44 2.33 5.74
N LEU A 181 4.43 3.10 5.26
CA LEU A 181 5.75 2.57 4.95
C LEU A 181 6.46 2.23 6.24
N ARG A 182 7.19 1.13 6.26
CA ARG A 182 7.99 0.70 7.38
C ARG A 182 9.33 0.18 6.92
N THR A 183 10.39 0.63 7.57
CA THR A 183 11.71 0.01 7.51
C THR A 183 12.16 -0.40 8.90
N ASN A 184 13.15 -1.27 9.00
CA ASN A 184 13.80 -1.62 10.25
C ASN A 184 15.27 -1.91 10.00
N GLY A 185 16.20 -1.08 10.46
CA GLY A 185 17.63 -1.32 10.20
C GLY A 185 18.00 -1.23 8.71
N THR A 186 17.23 -0.51 7.89
CA THR A 186 17.40 -0.48 6.43
C THR A 186 17.02 0.88 5.87
N ILE A 187 17.90 1.45 5.06
CA ILE A 187 17.65 2.59 4.19
C ILE A 187 17.01 2.05 2.91
N ALA A 188 15.80 2.50 2.59
CA ALA A 188 15.04 2.07 1.42
C ALA A 188 14.34 3.25 0.75
N SER A 189 14.19 3.18 -0.56
CA SER A 189 13.37 4.11 -1.35
C SER A 189 12.07 3.43 -1.74
N PHE A 190 10.94 4.09 -1.47
CA PHE A 190 9.63 3.65 -1.96
C PHE A 190 9.23 4.49 -3.17
N LYS A 191 8.72 3.85 -4.21
CA LYS A 191 8.31 4.43 -5.50
C LYS A 191 6.97 3.86 -5.95
N GLU A 192 6.25 4.62 -6.78
CA GLU A 192 5.07 4.12 -7.53
C GLU A 192 4.00 3.47 -6.65
N VAL A 193 3.73 4.03 -5.47
CA VAL A 193 2.70 3.50 -4.59
C VAL A 193 1.33 3.75 -5.18
N LYS A 194 0.54 2.70 -5.40
CA LYS A 194 -0.80 2.77 -6.00
C LYS A 194 -1.82 1.99 -5.17
N VAL A 195 -3.03 2.53 -5.09
CA VAL A 195 -4.20 1.87 -4.50
C VAL A 195 -5.33 1.83 -5.52
N SER A 196 -5.88 0.66 -5.77
CA SER A 196 -7.09 0.46 -6.56
C SER A 196 -8.16 -0.19 -5.70
N ASN A 197 -9.33 0.43 -5.64
CA ASN A 197 -10.51 -0.08 -4.95
C ASN A 197 -11.52 -0.52 -6.02
N GLN A 198 -11.98 -1.77 -5.98
CA GLN A 198 -13.00 -2.33 -6.86
C GLN A 198 -14.20 -2.81 -6.05
#